data_AF-A0A150L5R6-F1
#
_entry.id   AF-A0A150L5R6-F1
#
_cell.length_a   1.000
_cell.length_b   1.000
_cell.length_c   1.000
_cell.angle_alpha   90.00
_cell.angle_beta   90.00
_cell.angle_gamma   90.00
#
_symmetry.space_group_name_H-M   'P 1'
#
loop_
_entity.id
_entity.type
_entity.pdbx_description
1 polymer ?
#
loop_
_entity_poly.entity_id
_entity_poly.type
_entity_poly.pdbx_seq_one_letter_code
_entity_poly.pdbx_strand_id
1 'polypeptide(L)'
;MLLVYYPFIKQPEKSLKWAQWGNAFTTLLYLSVMLIAITFYNEEQIQHITWPTLTLAKIPEVPFIERMEYIIISVYVLVVFPIICIAVWSASRVAKKLFSIKQRRFVPMVLLLLFIGTLWFEEKEQIERLNKWISTIGLYIVVFYIPALYIYVTAANKIKK
;
A
#
# COMPACT_ATOMS: atom_id res chain seq x y z
N MET A 1 -7.68 2.78 0.98
CA MET A 1 -7.32 4.14 1.45
C MET A 1 -8.01 5.24 0.64
N LEU A 2 -8.11 5.13 -0.69
CA LEU A 2 -8.77 6.10 -1.57
C LEU A 2 -10.12 6.61 -1.06
N LEU A 3 -11.03 5.70 -0.70
CA LEU A 3 -12.38 6.04 -0.20
C LEU A 3 -12.37 6.88 1.09
N VAL A 4 -11.29 6.81 1.89
CA VAL A 4 -11.20 7.50 3.18
C VAL A 4 -10.69 8.92 3.02
N TYR A 5 -9.70 9.16 2.15
CA TYR A 5 -9.16 10.51 1.96
C TYR A 5 -9.88 11.30 0.86
N TYR A 6 -10.60 10.65 -0.06
CA TYR A 6 -11.33 11.33 -1.14
C TYR A 6 -12.22 12.50 -0.68
N PRO A 7 -12.99 12.40 0.42
CA PRO A 7 -13.82 13.51 0.91
C PRO A 7 -13.04 14.74 1.41
N PHE A 8 -11.73 14.61 1.62
CA PHE A 8 -10.87 15.70 2.09
C PHE A 8 -10.28 16.51 0.93
N ILE A 9 -10.52 16.09 -0.31
CA ILE A 9 -10.10 16.83 -1.50
C ILE A 9 -11.05 18.01 -1.71
N LYS A 10 -10.54 19.24 -1.62
CA LYS A 10 -11.33 20.48 -1.72
C LYS A 10 -12.11 20.60 -3.05
N GLN A 11 -11.57 20.06 -4.15
CA GLN A 11 -12.19 20.08 -5.48
C GLN A 11 -12.12 18.68 -6.12
N PRO A 12 -13.06 17.77 -5.80
CA PRO A 12 -13.02 16.38 -6.27
C PRO A 12 -13.13 16.27 -7.80
N GLU A 13 -13.88 17.16 -8.46
CA GLU A 13 -14.06 17.13 -9.91
C GLU A 13 -12.75 17.38 -10.68
N LYS A 14 -11.91 18.32 -10.20
CA LYS A 14 -10.60 18.59 -10.81
C LYS A 14 -9.55 17.54 -10.44
N SER A 15 -9.80 16.75 -9.40
CA SER A 15 -8.85 15.73 -8.92
C SER A 15 -8.69 14.57 -9.90
N LEU A 16 -9.69 14.31 -10.75
CA LEU A 16 -9.66 13.22 -11.73
C LEU A 16 -8.48 13.36 -12.69
N LYS A 17 -8.22 14.58 -13.20
CA LYS A 17 -7.08 14.84 -14.11
C LYS A 17 -5.76 14.48 -13.43
N TRP A 18 -5.55 14.91 -12.20
CA TRP A 18 -4.34 14.64 -11.43
C TRP A 18 -4.20 13.17 -11.04
N ALA A 19 -5.31 12.49 -10.75
CA ALA A 19 -5.31 11.05 -10.49
C ALA A 19 -4.87 10.26 -11.73
N GLN A 20 -5.37 10.63 -12.92
CA GLN A 20 -4.95 9.98 -14.17
C GLN A 20 -3.48 10.25 -14.49
N TRP A 21 -3.00 11.49 -14.33
CA TRP A 21 -1.58 11.82 -14.51
C TRP A 21 -0.68 11.06 -13.52
N GLY A 22 -1.09 10.97 -12.25
CA GLY A 22 -0.37 10.18 -11.25
C GLY A 22 -0.28 8.71 -11.65
N ASN A 23 -1.40 8.11 -12.09
CA ASN A 23 -1.44 6.72 -12.51
C ASN A 23 -0.62 6.46 -13.78
N ALA A 24 -0.66 7.37 -14.76
CA ALA A 24 0.14 7.29 -15.97
C ALA A 24 1.63 7.36 -15.63
N PHE A 25 2.03 8.28 -14.74
CA PHE A 25 3.40 8.39 -14.28
C PHE A 25 3.89 7.14 -13.55
N THR A 26 3.09 6.57 -12.63
CA THR A 26 3.46 5.32 -11.94
C THR A 26 3.55 4.14 -12.90
N THR A 27 2.66 4.08 -13.90
CA THR A 27 2.69 3.04 -14.93
C THR A 27 3.97 3.15 -15.78
N LEU A 28 4.33 4.36 -16.20
CA LEU A 28 5.55 4.62 -16.97
C LEU A 28 6.81 4.25 -16.16
N LEU A 29 6.82 4.60 -14.86
CA LEU A 29 7.92 4.27 -13.96
C LEU A 29 8.07 2.75 -13.83
N TYR A 30 6.99 2.01 -13.57
CA TYR A 30 7.05 0.56 -13.50
C TYR A 30 7.42 -0.10 -14.82
N LEU A 31 6.95 0.44 -15.94
CA LEU A 31 7.34 -0.04 -17.27
C LEU A 31 8.85 0.15 -17.49
N SER A 32 9.41 1.29 -17.09
CA SER A 32 10.84 1.57 -17.18
C SER A 32 11.65 0.59 -16.33
N VAL A 33 11.23 0.36 -15.08
CA VAL A 33 11.86 -0.62 -14.18
C VAL A 33 11.80 -2.03 -14.75
N MET A 34 10.67 -2.43 -15.33
CA MET A 34 10.49 -3.73 -15.96
C MET A 34 11.44 -3.92 -17.15
N LEU A 35 11.55 -2.92 -18.03
CA LEU A 35 12.47 -2.99 -19.18
C LEU A 35 13.92 -3.14 -18.74
N ILE A 36 14.34 -2.39 -17.71
CA ILE A 36 15.69 -2.51 -17.12
C ILE A 36 15.89 -3.92 -16.57
N ALA A 37 14.93 -4.45 -15.80
CA ALA A 37 15.05 -5.78 -15.21
C ALA A 37 15.19 -6.89 -16.26
N ILE A 38 14.39 -6.88 -17.32
CA ILE A 38 14.46 -7.88 -18.41
C ILE A 38 15.77 -7.78 -19.20
N THR A 39 16.35 -6.57 -19.31
CA THR A 39 17.62 -6.38 -20.01
C THR A 39 18.82 -6.88 -19.18
N PHE A 40 18.74 -6.78 -17.85
CA PHE A 40 19.85 -7.12 -16.95
C PHE A 40 19.83 -8.56 -16.42
N TYR A 41 18.65 -9.18 -16.28
CA TYR A 41 18.49 -10.51 -15.69
C TYR A 41 18.05 -11.54 -16.71
N ASN A 42 18.62 -12.75 -16.64
CA ASN A 42 18.13 -13.90 -17.40
C ASN A 42 16.77 -14.40 -16.86
N GLU A 43 16.03 -15.15 -17.68
CA GLU A 43 14.68 -15.64 -17.36
C GLU A 43 14.61 -16.38 -16.01
N GLU A 44 15.56 -17.28 -15.74
CA GLU A 44 15.65 -18.00 -14.46
C GLU A 44 15.97 -17.09 -13.27
N GLN A 45 16.75 -16.03 -13.48
CA GLN A 45 17.11 -15.11 -12.40
C GLN A 45 15.93 -14.24 -11.98
N ILE A 46 15.12 -13.78 -12.93
CA ILE A 46 13.92 -12.96 -12.63
C ILE A 46 12.92 -13.72 -11.77
N GLN A 47 12.78 -15.04 -11.97
CA GLN A 47 11.84 -15.87 -11.21
C GLN A 47 12.22 -16.03 -9.73
N HIS A 48 13.51 -15.97 -9.40
CA HIS A 48 14.00 -16.16 -8.04
C HIS A 48 14.35 -14.85 -7.31
N ILE A 49 14.39 -13.72 -8.02
CA ILE A 49 14.69 -12.41 -7.43
C ILE A 49 13.40 -11.71 -7.01
N THR A 50 13.13 -11.69 -5.70
CA THR A 50 11.96 -11.00 -5.13
C THR A 50 12.04 -9.47 -5.23
N TRP A 51 13.26 -8.90 -5.28
CA TRP A 51 13.49 -7.44 -5.29
C TRP A 51 14.53 -7.02 -6.35
N PRO A 52 14.17 -7.01 -7.65
CA PRO A 52 15.12 -6.77 -8.74
C PRO A 52 15.81 -5.40 -8.67
N THR A 53 15.08 -4.37 -8.24
CA THR A 53 15.63 -3.01 -8.07
C THR A 53 16.66 -2.91 -6.95
N LEU A 54 16.46 -3.63 -5.84
CA LEU A 54 17.43 -3.69 -4.75
C LEU A 54 18.68 -4.47 -5.15
N THR A 55 18.50 -5.56 -5.91
CA THR A 55 19.61 -6.39 -6.41
C THR A 55 20.44 -5.67 -7.48
N LEU A 56 19.81 -4.91 -8.39
CA LEU A 56 20.50 -4.05 -9.37
C LEU A 56 21.40 -3.03 -8.69
N ALA A 57 20.94 -2.50 -7.55
CA ALA A 57 21.69 -1.50 -6.81
C ALA A 57 22.83 -2.08 -5.94
N LYS A 58 22.99 -3.41 -5.91
CA LYS A 58 24.18 -4.08 -5.35
C LYS A 58 25.36 -4.14 -6.34
N ILE A 59 25.11 -3.90 -7.63
CA ILE A 59 26.08 -4.09 -8.71
C ILE A 59 27.21 -3.04 -8.73
N PRO A 60 26.99 -1.74 -8.43
CA PRO A 60 28.11 -0.81 -8.34
C PRO A 60 28.89 -1.06 -7.05
N GLU A 61 29.97 -1.84 -7.15
CA GLU A 61 31.01 -1.91 -6.12
C GLU A 61 31.75 -0.56 -6.09
N VAL A 62 31.23 0.38 -5.30
CA VAL A 62 31.97 1.60 -5.00
C VAL A 62 33.12 1.22 -4.07
N PRO A 63 34.39 1.47 -4.41
CA PRO A 63 35.55 1.00 -3.64
C PRO A 63 35.63 1.55 -2.20
N PHE A 64 34.75 2.47 -1.83
CA PHE A 64 34.65 3.06 -0.49
C PHE A 64 33.42 2.60 0.32
N ILE A 65 32.43 1.96 -0.30
CA ILE A 65 31.17 1.57 0.35
C ILE A 65 30.83 0.12 -0.03
N GLU A 66 31.32 -0.82 0.76
CA GLU A 66 31.08 -2.27 0.59
C GLU A 66 29.60 -2.67 0.72
N ARG A 67 28.73 -1.80 1.24
CA ARG A 67 27.29 -2.09 1.50
C ARG A 67 26.34 -0.96 1.12
N MET A 68 26.35 -0.53 -0.14
CA MET A 68 25.39 0.47 -0.66
C MET A 68 23.92 0.05 -0.47
N GLU A 69 23.63 -1.25 -0.43
CA GLU A 69 22.29 -1.80 -0.18
C GLU A 69 21.65 -1.24 1.10
N TYR A 70 22.39 -1.08 2.19
CA TYR A 70 21.83 -0.59 3.45
C TYR A 70 21.42 0.88 3.39
N ILE A 71 22.14 1.70 2.63
CA ILE A 71 21.78 3.10 2.42
C ILE A 71 20.46 3.18 1.66
N ILE A 72 20.31 2.36 0.62
CA ILE A 72 19.10 2.33 -0.20
C ILE A 72 17.90 1.83 0.60
N ILE A 73 18.06 0.76 1.38
CA ILE A 73 17.00 0.25 2.28
C ILE A 73 16.60 1.33 3.30
N SER A 74 17.56 2.05 3.87
CA SER A 74 17.29 3.13 4.84
C SER A 74 16.51 4.29 4.21
N VAL A 75 16.86 4.70 2.99
CA VAL A 75 16.08 5.71 2.25
C VAL A 75 14.68 5.19 1.92
N TYR A 76 14.54 3.90 1.62
CA TYR A 76 13.24 3.29 1.32
C TYR A 76 12.27 3.35 2.51
N VAL A 77 12.77 3.32 3.76
CA VAL A 77 11.95 3.54 4.96
C VAL A 77 11.24 4.89 4.90
N LEU A 78 11.89 5.95 4.40
CA LEU A 78 11.28 7.28 4.25
C LEU A 78 10.15 7.28 3.21
N VAL A 79 10.22 6.41 2.20
CA VAL A 79 9.17 6.23 1.18
C VAL A 79 7.97 5.46 1.75
N VAL A 80 8.22 4.45 2.58
CA VAL A 80 7.17 3.62 3.19
C VAL A 80 6.48 4.33 4.36
N PHE A 81 7.21 5.15 5.10
CA PHE A 81 6.70 5.87 6.27
C PHE A 81 5.38 6.64 6.04
N PRO A 82 5.23 7.50 4.99
CA PRO A 82 3.98 8.21 4.75
C PRO A 82 2.81 7.27 4.44
N ILE A 83 3.07 6.12 3.80
CA ILE A 83 2.03 5.12 3.52
C ILE A 83 1.48 4.54 4.83
N ILE A 84 2.35 4.21 5.77
CA ILE A 84 1.96 3.72 7.10
C ILE A 84 1.16 4.80 7.85
N CYS A 85 1.62 6.06 7.83
CA CYS A 85 0.92 7.17 8.46
C CYS A 85 -0.51 7.33 7.93
N ILE A 86 -0.70 7.29 6.60
CA ILE A 86 -2.03 7.38 5.98
C ILE A 86 -2.87 6.14 6.32
N ALA A 87 -2.27 4.95 6.38
CA ALA A 87 -2.96 3.72 6.75
C ALA A 87 -3.52 3.79 8.18
N VAL A 88 -2.67 4.12 9.15
CA VAL A 88 -3.03 4.24 10.58
C VAL A 88 -4.05 5.36 10.77
N TRP A 89 -3.86 6.50 10.11
CA TRP A 89 -4.84 7.59 10.13
C TRP A 89 -6.20 7.15 9.57
N SER A 90 -6.20 6.45 8.43
CA SER A 90 -7.43 5.93 7.81
C SER A 90 -8.15 4.94 8.73
N ALA A 91 -7.42 3.99 9.32
CA ALA A 91 -7.97 3.02 10.26
C ALA A 91 -8.60 3.71 11.48
N SER A 92 -7.93 4.72 12.03
CA SER A 92 -8.43 5.47 13.18
C SER A 92 -9.70 6.27 12.90
N ARG A 93 -9.86 6.80 11.67
CA ARG A 93 -11.07 7.50 11.24
C ARG A 93 -12.23 6.54 11.04
N VAL A 94 -11.98 5.39 10.44
CA VAL A 94 -12.97 4.32 10.27
C VAL A 94 -13.45 3.83 11.64
N ALA A 95 -12.52 3.56 12.56
CA ALA A 95 -12.85 3.13 13.92
C ALA A 95 -13.65 4.18 14.71
N LYS A 96 -13.32 5.47 14.56
CA LYS A 96 -14.13 6.56 15.14
C LYS A 96 -15.56 6.56 14.61
N LYS A 97 -15.76 6.26 13.33
CA LYS A 97 -17.08 6.29 12.69
C LYS A 97 -17.93 5.05 13.01
N LEU A 98 -17.31 3.87 13.10
CA LEU A 98 -18.02 2.62 13.44
C LEU A 98 -18.22 2.42 14.95
N PHE A 99 -17.19 2.69 15.76
CA PHE A 99 -17.16 2.34 17.18
C PHE A 99 -17.19 3.56 18.11
N SER A 100 -17.31 4.78 17.57
CA SER A 100 -17.29 6.04 18.35
C SER A 100 -16.04 6.25 19.22
N ILE A 101 -14.95 5.53 18.95
CA ILE A 101 -13.69 5.61 19.71
C ILE A 101 -12.94 6.90 19.34
N LYS A 102 -12.42 7.62 20.34
CA LYS A 102 -11.59 8.81 20.11
C LYS A 102 -10.28 8.44 19.41
N GLN A 103 -10.01 9.09 18.27
CA GLN A 103 -8.80 8.88 17.46
C GLN A 103 -7.49 8.92 18.26
N ARG A 104 -7.36 9.85 19.23
CA ARG A 104 -6.18 10.00 20.09
C ARG A 104 -5.85 8.74 20.92
N ARG A 105 -6.86 7.94 21.30
CA ARG A 105 -6.66 6.68 22.04
C ARG A 105 -6.47 5.49 21.09
N PHE A 106 -7.10 5.54 19.93
CA PHE A 106 -7.05 4.45 18.95
C PHE A 106 -5.69 4.34 18.25
N VAL A 107 -5.04 5.47 17.92
CA VAL A 107 -3.73 5.46 17.25
C VAL A 107 -2.65 4.68 18.04
N PRO A 108 -2.37 4.97 19.32
CA PRO A 108 -1.36 4.21 20.07
C PRO A 108 -1.76 2.73 20.24
N MET A 109 -3.05 2.43 20.38
CA MET A 109 -3.55 1.06 20.45
C MET A 109 -3.26 0.27 19.16
N VAL A 110 -3.52 0.86 18.00
CA VAL A 110 -3.21 0.24 16.70
C VAL A 110 -1.71 0.08 16.51
N LEU A 111 -0.91 1.07 16.88
CA LEU A 111 0.55 0.96 16.78
C LEU A 111 1.10 -0.15 17.67
N LEU A 112 0.59 -0.29 18.89
CA LEU A 112 0.97 -1.36 19.81
C LEU A 112 0.55 -2.73 19.26
N LEU A 113 -0.64 -2.84 18.69
CA LEU A 113 -1.10 -4.08 18.05
C LEU A 113 -0.25 -4.45 16.82
N LEU A 114 0.11 -3.47 15.99
CA LEU A 114 1.00 -3.68 14.85
C LEU A 114 2.39 -4.11 15.32
N PHE A 115 2.94 -3.48 16.36
CA PHE A 115 4.23 -3.85 16.93
C PHE A 115 4.23 -5.29 17.46
N ILE A 116 3.22 -5.67 18.24
CA ILE A 116 3.09 -7.06 18.72
C ILE A 116 2.94 -8.02 17.54
N GLY A 117 2.15 -7.65 16.53
CA GLY A 117 1.99 -8.43 15.31
C GLY A 117 3.32 -8.68 14.59
N THR A 118 4.21 -7.69 14.53
CA THR A 118 5.53 -7.87 13.89
C THR A 118 6.42 -8.89 14.60
N LEU A 119 6.24 -9.12 15.90
CA LEU A 119 7.02 -10.10 16.65
C LEU A 119 6.68 -11.55 16.29
N TRP A 120 5.55 -11.79 15.61
CA TRP A 120 5.10 -13.13 15.23
C TRP A 120 5.55 -13.54 13.82
N PHE A 121 6.10 -12.62 13.04
CA PHE A 121 6.56 -12.89 11.67
C PHE A 121 8.08 -13.03 11.66
N GLU A 122 8.56 -14.27 11.74
CA GLU A 122 9.99 -14.59 11.65
C GLU A 122 10.38 -15.01 10.22
N GLU A 123 9.48 -15.69 9.51
CA GLU A 123 9.74 -16.22 8.18
C GLU A 123 9.07 -15.41 7.07
N LYS A 124 9.78 -15.26 5.94
CA LYS A 124 9.25 -14.59 4.74
C LYS A 124 7.96 -15.23 4.22
N GLU A 125 7.85 -16.56 4.29
CA GLU A 125 6.67 -17.28 3.82
C GLU A 125 5.41 -16.92 4.62
N GLN A 126 5.54 -16.69 5.93
CA GLN A 126 4.43 -16.28 6.79
C GLN A 126 3.89 -14.89 6.37
N ILE A 127 4.80 -13.98 6.01
CA ILE A 127 4.46 -12.64 5.52
C ILE A 127 3.77 -12.73 4.15
N GLU A 128 4.27 -13.57 3.24
CA GLU A 128 3.64 -13.78 1.93
C GLU A 128 2.25 -14.39 2.04
N ARG A 129 2.07 -15.38 2.92
CA ARG A 129 0.76 -15.96 3.23
C ARG A 129 -0.19 -14.88 3.75
N LEU A 130 0.23 -14.07 4.73
CA LEU A 130 -0.59 -12.97 5.24
C LEU A 130 -0.99 -12.00 4.12
N ASN A 131 -0.04 -11.59 3.28
CA ASN A 131 -0.30 -10.70 2.15
C ASN A 131 -1.32 -11.31 1.18
N LYS A 132 -1.23 -12.61 0.90
CA LYS A 132 -2.21 -13.30 0.05
C LYS A 132 -3.61 -13.28 0.65
N TRP A 133 -3.73 -13.53 1.96
CA TRP A 133 -5.00 -13.45 2.68
C TRP A 133 -5.59 -12.03 2.63
N ILE A 134 -4.78 -11.01 2.99
CA ILE A 134 -5.21 -9.61 2.98
C ILE A 134 -5.64 -9.18 1.56
N SER A 135 -4.87 -9.54 0.54
CA SER A 135 -5.17 -9.22 -0.86
C SER A 135 -6.49 -9.86 -1.31
N THR A 136 -6.69 -11.13 -0.98
CA THR A 136 -7.90 -11.88 -1.32
C THR A 136 -9.13 -11.26 -0.65
N ILE A 137 -9.06 -10.99 0.65
CA ILE A 137 -10.15 -10.33 1.40
C ILE A 137 -10.42 -8.93 0.83
N GLY A 138 -9.35 -8.17 0.55
CA GLY A 138 -9.45 -6.84 -0.06
C GLY A 138 -10.17 -6.87 -1.40
N LEU A 139 -9.88 -7.87 -2.24
CA LEU A 139 -10.55 -8.07 -3.52
C LEU A 139 -12.05 -8.37 -3.33
N TYR A 140 -12.41 -9.27 -2.40
CA TYR A 140 -13.82 -9.55 -2.09
C TYR A 140 -14.57 -8.30 -1.59
N ILE A 141 -13.94 -7.48 -0.75
CA ILE A 141 -14.54 -6.22 -0.28
C ILE A 141 -14.78 -5.26 -1.45
N VAL A 142 -13.83 -5.11 -2.36
CA VAL A 142 -13.99 -4.18 -3.50
C VAL A 142 -15.05 -4.68 -4.48
N VAL A 143 -15.04 -5.97 -4.81
CA VAL A 143 -15.92 -6.56 -5.84
C VAL A 143 -17.34 -6.76 -5.34
N PHE A 144 -17.54 -7.20 -4.10
CA PHE A 144 -18.88 -7.55 -3.60
C PHE A 144 -19.46 -6.51 -2.63
N TYR A 145 -18.68 -6.08 -1.63
CA TYR A 145 -19.20 -5.21 -0.58
C TYR A 145 -19.52 -3.80 -1.08
N ILE A 146 -18.67 -3.21 -1.93
CA ILE A 146 -18.92 -1.85 -2.46
C ILE A 146 -20.18 -1.81 -3.35
N PRO A 147 -20.38 -2.71 -4.34
CA PRO A 147 -21.62 -2.72 -5.12
C PRO A 147 -22.87 -3.04 -4.30
N ALA A 148 -22.77 -3.95 -3.33
CA ALA A 148 -23.89 -4.25 -2.44
C ALA A 148 -24.32 -3.01 -1.63
N LEU A 149 -23.35 -2.25 -1.09
CA LEU A 149 -23.61 -0.97 -0.42
C LEU A 149 -24.31 0.03 -1.35
N TYR A 150 -23.86 0.14 -2.60
CA TYR A 150 -24.46 1.03 -3.58
C TYR A 150 -25.93 0.67 -3.84
N ILE A 151 -26.23 -0.61 -4.07
CA ILE A 151 -27.61 -1.08 -4.26
C ILE A 151 -28.46 -0.78 -3.02
N TYR A 152 -27.94 -1.09 -1.83
CA TYR A 152 -28.64 -0.84 -0.57
C TYR A 152 -29.01 0.64 -0.37
N VAL A 153 -28.05 1.55 -0.58
CA VAL A 153 -28.29 3.00 -0.43
C VAL A 153 -29.30 3.49 -1.46
N THR A 154 -29.22 3.00 -2.69
CA THR A 154 -30.14 3.38 -3.77
C THR A 154 -31.57 2.91 -3.48
N ALA A 155 -31.72 1.70 -2.95
CA ALA A 155 -33.02 1.16 -2.52
C ALA A 155 -33.59 1.94 -1.32
N ALA A 156 -32.77 2.20 -0.29
CA ALA A 156 -33.20 2.95 0.90
C ALA A 156 -33.64 4.39 0.58
N ASN A 157 -32.96 5.06 -0.35
CA ASN A 157 -33.33 6.41 -0.79
C ASN A 157 -34.61 6.42 -1.63
N LYS A 158 -34.95 5.31 -2.30
CA LYS A 158 -36.19 5.17 -3.09
C LYS A 158 -37.42 4.91 -2.20
N ILE A 159 -37.23 4.31 -1.02
CA ILE A 159 -38.29 4.04 -0.03
C ILE A 159 -38.60 5.27 0.83
N LYS A 160 -37.62 6.17 1.03
CA LYS A 160 -37.80 7.42 1.80
C LYS A 160 -38.43 8.56 1.00
N LYS A 161 -38.72 8.35 -0.29
CA LYS A 161 -39.30 9.35 -1.20
C LYS A 161 -40.72 8.93 -1.54
#